data_AF-A0A2M7L246-F1
#
_entry.id   AF-A0A2M7L246-F1
#
_cell.length_a   1.000
_cell.length_b   1.000
_cell.length_c   1.000
_cell.angle_alpha   90.00
_cell.angle_beta   90.00
_cell.angle_gamma   90.00
#
_symmetry.space_group_name_H-M   'P 1'
#
loop_
_entity.id
_entity.type
_entity.pdbx_description
1 polymer ?
#
loop_
_entity_poly.entity_id
_entity_poly.type
_entity_poly.pdbx_seq_one_letter_code
_entity_poly.pdbx_strand_id
1 'polypeptide(L)'
;MHRTAEVPKEPKRDRTPIAALSTGEVAHYCLVSPQTIQNWIQDRGLPAQRTGGGQYRVRAEELRAFMIQCGMSVAELDKDLCGEQRFRCWEFFAPFPEHSLHVAQCESCVVHRCEALRCHELRQHVEHGKVHCAEECAECAYFQSQSGATQSEAS
;
A
#
# COMPACT_ATOMS: atom_id res chain seq x y z
N MET A 1 24.16 23.36 33.39
CA MET A 1 24.26 23.42 31.91
C MET A 1 23.64 22.15 31.34
N HIS A 2 22.32 22.12 31.15
CA HIS A 2 21.66 20.97 30.53
C HIS A 2 21.31 21.35 29.10
N ARG A 3 21.98 20.71 28.15
CA ARG A 3 21.78 20.85 26.71
C ARG A 3 20.55 20.01 26.37
N THR A 4 19.41 20.64 26.17
CA THR A 4 18.21 19.99 25.64
C THR A 4 18.50 19.58 24.20
N ALA A 5 18.50 18.27 23.92
CA ALA A 5 18.54 17.77 22.56
C ALA A 5 17.21 18.10 21.88
N GLU A 6 17.27 18.91 20.82
CA GLU A 6 16.11 19.22 19.99
C GLU A 6 15.70 17.94 19.23
N VAL A 7 14.46 17.49 19.43
CA VAL A 7 13.88 16.39 18.69
C VAL A 7 13.73 16.82 17.22
N PRO A 8 14.28 16.09 16.24
CA PRO A 8 14.13 16.40 14.83
C PRO A 8 12.65 16.40 14.44
N LYS A 9 12.20 17.53 13.88
CA LYS A 9 10.82 17.72 13.44
C LYS A 9 10.54 16.80 12.25
N GLU A 10 9.57 15.88 12.40
CA GLU A 10 9.19 14.96 11.34
C GLU A 10 8.76 15.74 10.07
N PRO A 11 9.28 15.40 8.89
CA PRO A 11 8.93 16.09 7.66
C PRO A 11 7.47 15.80 7.30
N LYS A 12 6.71 16.86 6.99
CA LYS A 12 5.35 16.76 6.46
C LYS A 12 5.40 16.06 5.10
N ARG A 13 5.05 14.77 5.05
CA ARG A 13 4.97 13.98 3.81
C ARG A 13 3.75 14.42 3.00
N ASP A 14 4.00 15.01 1.83
CA ASP A 14 2.98 15.28 0.82
C ASP A 14 2.51 13.93 0.24
N ARG A 15 1.20 13.65 0.28
CA ARG A 15 0.58 12.34 -0.02
C ARG A 15 0.46 12.06 -1.52
N THR A 16 1.34 12.62 -2.34
CA THR A 16 1.37 12.34 -3.78
C THR A 16 2.11 11.01 -4.00
N PRO A 17 1.57 10.05 -4.79
CA PRO A 17 2.25 8.78 -5.04
C PRO A 17 3.67 9.04 -5.56
N ILE A 18 4.65 8.58 -4.78
CA ILE A 18 6.05 8.97 -4.96
C ILE A 18 6.64 8.20 -6.13
N ALA A 19 6.55 8.77 -7.33
CA ALA A 19 7.08 8.14 -8.55
C ALA A 19 8.61 7.94 -8.53
N ALA A 20 9.36 8.70 -7.72
CA ALA A 20 10.81 8.61 -7.65
C ALA A 20 11.36 9.07 -6.29
N LEU A 21 11.99 8.16 -5.56
CA LEU A 21 12.53 8.33 -4.22
C LEU A 21 13.97 8.83 -4.25
N SER A 22 14.30 9.76 -3.36
CA SER A 22 15.68 10.17 -3.07
C SER A 22 16.43 9.08 -2.29
N THR A 23 17.76 9.15 -2.30
CA THR A 23 18.60 8.22 -1.50
C THR A 23 18.30 8.26 -0.01
N GLY A 24 17.86 9.41 0.52
CA GLY A 24 17.43 9.54 1.91
C GLY A 24 16.13 8.82 2.21
N GLU A 25 15.15 8.89 1.30
CA GLU A 25 13.88 8.17 1.44
C GLU A 25 14.09 6.65 1.30
N VAL A 26 14.91 6.23 0.34
CA VAL A 26 15.29 4.81 0.18
C VAL A 26 15.98 4.29 1.46
N ALA A 27 16.91 5.08 2.00
CA ALA A 27 17.62 4.74 3.23
C ALA A 27 16.68 4.56 4.42
N HIS A 28 15.64 5.40 4.51
CA HIS A 28 14.59 5.28 5.51
C HIS A 28 13.83 3.95 5.40
N TYR A 29 13.32 3.58 4.22
CA TYR A 29 12.60 2.30 4.04
C TYR A 29 13.48 1.07 4.26
N CYS A 30 14.77 1.17 3.94
CA CYS A 30 15.72 0.06 4.12
C CYS A 30 16.38 0.03 5.50
N LEU A 31 16.10 1.01 6.38
CA LEU A 31 16.72 1.16 7.70
C LEU A 31 18.26 1.17 7.66
N VAL A 32 18.83 1.82 6.65
CA VAL A 32 20.29 1.94 6.46
C VAL A 32 20.71 3.40 6.29
N SER A 33 22.01 3.66 6.18
CA SER A 33 22.51 5.00 5.90
C SER A 33 22.35 5.37 4.41
N PRO A 34 22.22 6.66 4.05
CA PRO A 34 22.24 7.10 2.66
C PRO A 34 23.52 6.71 1.91
N GLN A 35 24.66 6.59 2.63
CA GLN A 35 25.91 6.12 2.05
C GLN A 35 25.80 4.64 1.62
N THR A 36 25.15 3.81 2.44
CA THR A 36 24.87 2.40 2.09
C THR A 36 24.07 2.31 0.81
N ILE A 37 23.06 3.17 0.63
CA ILE A 37 22.25 3.22 -0.60
C ILE A 37 23.11 3.60 -1.81
N GLN A 38 24.00 4.60 -1.68
CA GLN A 38 24.91 4.96 -2.78
C GLN A 38 25.82 3.79 -3.17
N ASN A 39 26.34 3.05 -2.20
CA ASN A 39 27.16 1.87 -2.46
C ASN A 39 26.32 0.77 -3.13
N TRP A 40 25.05 0.60 -2.78
CA TRP A 40 24.17 -0.37 -3.45
C TRP A 40 23.85 -0.01 -4.90
N ILE A 41 23.71 1.28 -5.20
CA ILE A 41 23.52 1.77 -6.57
C ILE A 41 24.77 1.50 -7.42
N GLN A 42 25.96 1.64 -6.83
CA GLN A 42 27.23 1.45 -7.54
C GLN A 42 27.62 -0.02 -7.68
N ASP A 43 27.44 -0.82 -6.63
CA ASP A 43 28.09 -2.13 -6.49
C ASP A 43 27.14 -3.31 -6.31
N ARG A 44 25.88 -3.08 -5.87
CA ARG A 44 24.88 -4.15 -5.63
C ARG A 44 23.71 -4.17 -6.60
N GLY A 45 23.72 -3.31 -7.60
CA GLY A 45 22.72 -3.32 -8.66
C GLY A 45 21.34 -2.81 -8.25
N LEU A 46 21.26 -1.90 -7.26
CA LEU A 46 20.03 -1.13 -7.03
C LEU A 46 19.83 -0.13 -8.20
N PRO A 47 18.80 -0.27 -9.05
CA PRO A 47 18.60 0.62 -10.17
C PRO A 47 18.31 2.05 -9.70
N ALA A 48 18.96 3.03 -10.32
CA ALA A 48 18.75 4.44 -10.03
C ALA A 48 19.04 5.33 -11.24
N GLN A 49 18.25 6.40 -11.39
CA GLN A 49 18.47 7.43 -12.38
C GLN A 49 19.21 8.62 -11.75
N ARG A 50 20.22 9.14 -12.44
CA ARG A 50 20.83 10.43 -12.09
C ARG A 50 20.02 11.59 -12.67
N THR A 51 19.73 12.58 -11.83
CA THR A 51 19.16 13.85 -12.28
C THR A 51 20.25 14.77 -12.83
N GLY A 52 19.87 15.82 -13.56
CA GLY A 52 20.82 16.82 -14.08
C GLY A 52 21.67 17.51 -13.01
N GLY A 53 21.24 17.48 -11.74
CA GLY A 53 21.99 17.98 -10.58
C GLY A 53 22.88 16.93 -9.89
N GLY A 54 23.03 15.73 -10.47
CA GLY A 54 23.89 14.66 -9.94
C GLY A 54 23.31 13.86 -8.77
N GLN A 55 22.08 14.15 -8.34
CA GLN A 55 21.41 13.34 -7.33
C GLN A 55 20.81 12.07 -7.94
N TYR A 56 20.77 11.00 -7.16
CA TYR A 56 20.08 9.77 -7.55
C TYR A 56 18.59 9.82 -7.20
N ARG A 57 17.80 9.18 -8.05
CA ARG A 57 16.39 8.88 -7.87
C ARG A 57 16.13 7.41 -8.17
N VAL A 58 15.47 6.72 -7.26
CA VAL A 58 15.14 5.30 -7.35
C VAL A 58 13.63 5.20 -7.54
N ARG A 59 13.15 4.45 -8.54
CA ARG A 59 11.72 4.24 -8.68
C ARG A 59 11.21 3.33 -7.56
N ALA A 60 9.99 3.61 -7.11
CA ALA A 60 9.30 2.87 -6.09
C ALA A 60 9.29 1.34 -6.35
N GLU A 61 8.97 0.95 -7.58
CA GLU A 61 8.83 -0.45 -7.98
C GLU A 61 10.20 -1.16 -8.01
N GLU A 62 11.24 -0.46 -8.44
CA GLU A 62 12.62 -0.96 -8.46
C GLU A 62 13.16 -1.16 -7.04
N LEU A 63 12.89 -0.21 -6.14
CA LEU A 63 13.21 -0.36 -4.72
C LEU A 63 12.50 -1.57 -4.13
N ARG A 64 11.19 -1.68 -4.36
CA ARG A 64 10.38 -2.80 -3.86
C ARG A 64 10.93 -4.15 -4.31
N ALA A 65 11.25 -4.28 -5.60
CA ALA A 65 11.84 -5.50 -6.15
C ALA A 65 13.21 -5.83 -5.51
N PHE A 66 14.08 -4.83 -5.36
CA PHE A 66 15.36 -4.98 -4.69
C PHE A 66 15.22 -5.41 -3.22
N MET A 67 14.26 -4.83 -2.50
CA MET A 67 13.97 -5.18 -1.11
C MET A 67 13.54 -6.63 -0.97
N ILE A 68 12.64 -7.11 -1.84
CA ILE A 68 12.20 -8.51 -1.87
C ILE A 68 13.40 -9.44 -2.17
N GLN A 69 14.21 -9.10 -3.17
CA GLN A 69 15.40 -9.90 -3.52
C GLN A 69 16.40 -10.01 -2.36
N CYS A 70 16.53 -8.96 -1.56
CA CYS A 70 17.39 -8.95 -0.38
C CYS A 70 16.74 -9.54 0.88
N GLY A 71 15.48 -9.99 0.82
CA GLY A 71 14.74 -10.50 1.98
C GLY A 71 14.36 -9.42 3.00
N MET A 72 14.22 -8.17 2.57
CA MET A 72 13.80 -7.05 3.42
C MET A 72 12.26 -6.89 3.42
N SER A 73 11.72 -6.35 4.52
CA SER A 73 10.29 -6.05 4.63
C SER A 73 9.91 -4.88 3.72
N VAL A 74 8.85 -5.04 2.92
CA VAL A 74 8.30 -3.97 2.07
C VAL A 74 7.07 -3.31 2.67
N ALA A 75 6.67 -3.63 3.91
CA ALA A 75 5.38 -3.20 4.46
C ALA A 75 5.21 -1.68 4.55
N GLU A 76 6.21 -0.94 5.03
CA GLU A 76 6.14 0.53 5.09
C GLU A 76 6.19 1.18 3.71
N LEU A 77 7.02 0.63 2.81
CA LEU A 77 7.08 1.11 1.43
C LEU A 77 5.73 0.88 0.74
N ASP A 78 5.17 -0.33 0.83
CA ASP A 78 3.86 -0.66 0.25
C ASP A 78 2.76 0.23 0.85
N LYS A 79 2.78 0.50 2.16
CA LYS A 79 1.82 1.42 2.80
C LYS A 79 1.87 2.83 2.19
N ASP A 80 3.06 3.33 1.92
CA ASP A 80 3.27 4.70 1.42
C ASP A 80 3.09 4.81 -0.11
N LEU A 81 3.55 3.81 -0.88
CA LEU A 81 3.35 3.74 -2.33
C LEU A 81 1.89 3.54 -2.70
N CYS A 82 1.25 2.67 -1.95
CA CYS A 82 -0.10 2.26 -2.23
C CYS A 82 -1.14 3.07 -1.44
N GLY A 83 -0.70 4.06 -0.66
CA GLY A 83 -1.49 5.04 0.06
C GLY A 83 -2.79 4.47 0.59
N GLU A 84 -2.76 3.70 1.69
CA GLU A 84 -3.97 3.13 2.31
C GLU A 84 -4.94 2.56 1.25
N GLN A 85 -4.49 1.51 0.55
CA GLN A 85 -5.20 0.91 -0.58
C GLN A 85 -6.69 0.77 -0.30
N ARG A 86 -7.47 1.67 -0.88
CA ARG A 86 -8.91 1.51 -1.06
C ARG A 86 -9.10 0.59 -2.25
N PHE A 87 -8.62 -0.64 -2.15
CA PHE A 87 -9.01 -1.66 -3.12
C PHE A 87 -10.52 -1.76 -3.06
N ARG A 88 -11.15 -1.92 -4.22
CA ARG A 88 -12.53 -2.39 -4.29
C ARG A 88 -12.53 -3.91 -4.10
N CYS A 89 -13.66 -4.50 -3.75
CA CYS A 89 -13.68 -5.92 -3.37
C CYS A 89 -13.20 -6.84 -4.49
N TRP A 90 -13.53 -6.56 -5.75
CA TRP A 90 -13.05 -7.37 -6.89
C TRP A 90 -11.57 -7.17 -7.19
N GLU A 91 -10.99 -5.99 -6.90
CA GLU A 91 -9.55 -5.75 -7.07
C GLU A 91 -8.75 -6.49 -6.00
N PHE A 92 -9.25 -6.49 -4.77
CA PHE A 92 -8.66 -7.25 -3.66
C PHE A 92 -8.67 -8.74 -3.95
N PHE A 93 -9.78 -9.27 -4.47
CA PHE A 93 -9.95 -10.69 -4.70
C PHE A 93 -9.46 -11.18 -6.08
N ALA A 94 -9.12 -10.30 -7.03
CA ALA A 94 -8.64 -10.68 -8.36
C ALA A 94 -7.45 -11.66 -8.38
N PRO A 95 -6.48 -11.60 -7.44
CA PRO A 95 -5.38 -12.57 -7.39
C PRO A 95 -5.79 -13.96 -6.87
N PHE A 96 -6.99 -14.12 -6.29
CA PHE A 96 -7.42 -15.34 -5.64
C PHE A 96 -8.23 -16.24 -6.59
N PRO A 97 -7.85 -17.53 -6.75
CA PRO A 97 -8.53 -18.44 -7.67
C PRO A 97 -9.97 -18.76 -7.24
N GLU A 98 -10.28 -18.68 -5.96
CA GLU A 98 -11.63 -18.90 -5.41
C GLU A 98 -12.62 -17.81 -5.85
N HIS A 99 -12.16 -16.57 -5.98
CA HIS A 99 -12.97 -15.46 -6.50
C HIS A 99 -13.18 -15.56 -8.02
N SER A 100 -12.22 -16.13 -8.73
CA SER A 100 -12.24 -16.29 -10.19
C SER A 100 -13.46 -17.11 -10.67
N LEU A 101 -14.01 -17.98 -9.80
CA LEU A 101 -15.21 -18.78 -10.06
C LEU A 101 -16.51 -17.95 -10.10
N HIS A 102 -16.51 -16.74 -9.53
CA HIS A 102 -17.69 -15.88 -9.38
C HIS A 102 -17.57 -14.54 -10.13
N VAL A 103 -16.54 -14.37 -10.98
CA VAL A 103 -16.29 -13.12 -11.73
C VAL A 103 -17.48 -12.68 -12.57
N ALA A 104 -18.20 -13.63 -13.20
CA ALA A 104 -19.40 -13.34 -13.98
C ALA A 104 -20.53 -12.70 -13.15
N GLN A 105 -20.56 -12.95 -11.84
CA GLN A 105 -21.54 -12.36 -10.93
C GLN A 105 -21.08 -10.96 -10.45
N CYS A 106 -19.80 -10.64 -10.57
CA CYS A 106 -19.29 -9.30 -10.25
C CYS A 106 -19.71 -8.27 -11.31
N GLU A 107 -19.80 -8.63 -12.59
CA GLU A 107 -20.20 -7.69 -13.65
C GLU A 107 -21.62 -7.11 -13.46
N SER A 108 -22.54 -7.92 -12.92
CA SER A 108 -23.90 -7.49 -12.59
C SER A 108 -24.04 -6.90 -11.17
N CYS A 109 -23.01 -7.00 -10.34
CA CYS A 109 -23.03 -6.56 -8.95
C CYS A 109 -23.10 -5.03 -8.86
N VAL A 110 -24.02 -4.51 -8.05
CA VAL A 110 -24.18 -3.05 -7.88
C VAL A 110 -22.90 -2.39 -7.37
N VAL A 111 -22.16 -3.07 -6.48
CA VAL A 111 -20.87 -2.62 -5.93
C VAL A 111 -19.82 -2.46 -7.03
N HIS A 112 -19.77 -3.39 -7.98
CA HIS A 112 -18.88 -3.32 -9.13
C HIS A 112 -19.29 -2.19 -10.08
N ARG A 113 -20.58 -2.14 -10.44
CA ARG A 113 -21.13 -1.15 -11.36
C ARG A 113 -21.03 0.30 -10.87
N CYS A 114 -21.07 0.51 -9.57
CA CYS A 114 -20.94 1.84 -8.97
C CYS A 114 -19.52 2.12 -8.46
N GLU A 115 -18.56 1.25 -8.75
CA GLU A 115 -17.16 1.41 -8.35
C GLU A 115 -16.95 1.62 -6.83
N ALA A 116 -17.80 1.02 -5.99
CA ALA A 116 -17.80 1.28 -4.56
C ALA A 116 -16.57 0.67 -3.86
N LEU A 117 -15.89 1.51 -3.08
CA LEU A 117 -14.72 1.14 -2.26
C LEU A 117 -15.11 0.40 -0.98
N ARG A 118 -16.36 0.51 -0.53
CA ARG A 118 -16.84 -0.12 0.72
C ARG A 118 -18.08 -0.95 0.43
N CYS A 119 -17.86 -2.16 -0.08
CA CYS A 119 -18.95 -3.07 -0.44
C CYS A 119 -19.92 -3.33 0.71
N HIS A 120 -19.42 -3.34 1.96
CA HIS A 120 -20.18 -3.58 3.18
C HIS A 120 -21.14 -2.44 3.54
N GLU A 121 -20.75 -1.17 3.35
CA GLU A 121 -21.64 -0.02 3.57
C GLU A 121 -22.79 -0.03 2.56
N LEU A 122 -22.46 -0.27 1.27
CA LEU A 122 -23.48 -0.29 0.24
C LEU A 122 -24.47 -1.45 0.43
N ARG A 123 -23.99 -2.62 0.88
CA ARG A 123 -24.82 -3.79 1.19
C ARG A 123 -25.91 -3.50 2.21
N GLN A 124 -25.74 -2.53 3.12
CA GLN A 124 -26.75 -2.15 4.11
C GLN A 124 -27.95 -1.40 3.48
N HIS A 125 -27.75 -0.79 2.31
CA HIS A 125 -28.74 0.06 1.65
C HIS A 125 -29.36 -0.56 0.40
N VAL A 126 -28.90 -1.74 -0.01
CA VAL A 126 -29.38 -2.43 -1.21
C VAL A 126 -29.85 -3.83 -0.86
N GLU A 127 -30.80 -4.33 -1.65
CA GLU A 127 -31.25 -5.72 -1.52
C GLU A 127 -30.08 -6.69 -1.73
N HIS A 128 -29.97 -7.70 -0.86
CA HIS A 128 -28.90 -8.69 -0.87
C HIS A 128 -28.70 -9.36 -2.24
N GLY A 129 -29.78 -9.55 -3.02
CA GLY A 129 -29.70 -10.14 -4.36
C GLY A 129 -28.96 -9.29 -5.41
N LYS A 130 -28.69 -8.01 -5.14
CA LYS A 130 -27.96 -7.10 -6.05
C LYS A 130 -26.47 -6.99 -5.73
N VAL A 131 -26.07 -7.50 -4.57
CA VAL A 131 -24.67 -7.58 -4.13
C VAL A 131 -24.31 -9.06 -4.12
N HIS A 132 -23.70 -9.52 -5.20
CA HIS A 132 -23.36 -10.93 -5.42
C HIS A 132 -22.13 -11.38 -4.60
N CYS A 133 -22.12 -11.07 -3.31
CA CYS A 133 -21.11 -11.54 -2.36
C CYS A 133 -21.67 -12.76 -1.61
N ALA A 134 -20.94 -13.87 -1.62
CA ALA A 134 -21.36 -15.11 -0.95
C ALA A 134 -21.04 -15.14 0.55
N GLU A 135 -20.05 -14.36 0.99
CA GLU A 135 -19.56 -14.38 2.37
C GLU A 135 -20.28 -13.36 3.27
N GLU A 136 -20.33 -13.66 4.56
CA GLU A 136 -20.69 -12.68 5.58
C GLU A 136 -19.54 -11.68 5.76
N CYS A 137 -19.86 -10.41 6.06
CA CYS A 137 -18.83 -9.38 6.17
C CYS A 137 -17.82 -9.71 7.28
N ALA A 138 -18.26 -10.36 8.37
CA ALA A 138 -17.39 -10.75 9.49
C ALA A 138 -16.27 -11.72 9.07
N GLU A 139 -16.54 -12.58 8.09
CA GLU A 139 -15.60 -13.61 7.61
C GLU A 139 -14.88 -13.20 6.31
N CYS A 140 -15.31 -12.09 5.70
CA CYS A 140 -14.74 -11.61 4.44
C CYS A 140 -13.35 -11.00 4.62
N ALA A 141 -12.33 -11.59 4.00
CA ALA A 141 -10.94 -11.12 4.05
C ALA A 141 -10.77 -9.66 3.58
N TYR A 142 -11.56 -9.24 2.59
CA TYR A 142 -11.61 -7.84 2.14
C TYR A 142 -12.09 -6.90 3.24
N PHE A 143 -13.20 -7.24 3.90
CA PHE A 143 -13.76 -6.42 4.97
C PHE A 143 -12.78 -6.30 6.15
N GLN A 144 -12.14 -7.41 6.55
CA GLN A 144 -11.11 -7.43 7.59
C GLN A 144 -9.90 -6.55 7.22
N SER A 145 -9.46 -6.60 5.95
CA SER A 145 -8.36 -5.78 5.45
C SER A 145 -8.67 -4.27 5.50
N GLN A 146 -9.94 -3.88 5.30
CA GLN A 146 -10.36 -2.49 5.39
C GLN A 146 -10.65 -2.03 6.82
N SER A 147 -11.02 -2.95 7.71
CA SER A 147 -11.50 -2.65 9.07
C SER A 147 -10.40 -2.65 10.14
N GLY A 148 -9.13 -2.63 9.75
CA GLY A 148 -7.95 -2.89 10.58
C GLY A 148 -7.70 -2.02 11.83
N ALA A 149 -8.66 -1.23 12.35
CA ALA A 149 -8.55 -0.52 13.62
C ALA A 149 -9.86 0.03 14.26
N THR A 150 -11.02 -0.62 14.21
CA THR A 150 -12.14 -0.23 15.11
C THR A 150 -12.93 -1.42 15.64
N GLN A 151 -12.36 -2.12 16.62
CA GLN A 151 -13.13 -2.64 17.74
C GLN A 151 -13.04 -1.60 18.87
N SER A 152 -14.10 -0.81 19.05
CA SER A 152 -14.42 -0.20 20.34
C SER A 152 -15.92 -0.22 20.46
N GLU A 153 -16.33 -0.92 21.52
CA GLU A 153 -17.65 -1.43 21.80
C GLU A 153 -18.72 -0.33 21.92
N ALA A 154 -19.93 -0.77 21.62
CA ALA A 154 -21.17 -0.13 21.99
C ALA A 154 -21.23 0.20 23.49
N SER A 155 -21.86 1.32 23.82
CA SER A 155 -22.50 1.58 25.12
C SER A 155 -23.80 2.32 24.86
#